data_AF-A0AA88I0Q1-F1
#
_entry.id   AF-A0AA88I0Q1-F1
#
_cell.length_a   1.000
_cell.length_b   1.000
_cell.length_c   1.000
_cell.angle_alpha   90.00
_cell.angle_beta   90.00
_cell.angle_gamma   90.00
#
_symmetry.space_group_name_H-M   'P 1'
#
loop_
_entity.id
_entity.type
_entity.pdbx_description
1 polymer ?
#
loop_
_entity_poly.entity_id
_entity_poly.type
_entity_poly.pdbx_seq_one_letter_code
_entity_poly.pdbx_strand_id
1 'polypeptide(L)'
;MWHMGPDDLDYLLEQCDTTAIIIINIRDVNDNAPRFLSFSYEGIISEAAPVEAVVYAASSSKGRFLNLGSPLILETDDDDSGVNAQITYEILDSLAKAYFTIDPSTGLLLNYILHLNFALLIFSFAINLEYRKL
;
A
#
# COMPACT_ATOMS: atom_id res chain seq x y z
N MET A 1 41.07 -60.82 32.82
CA MET A 1 40.78 -60.49 31.42
C MET A 1 39.31 -60.83 31.22
N TRP A 2 38.42 -59.86 31.44
CA TRP A 2 36.97 -60.07 31.36
C TRP A 2 36.58 -60.15 29.88
N HIS A 3 35.94 -61.24 29.48
CA HIS A 3 35.37 -61.38 28.14
C HIS A 3 34.20 -60.41 28.03
N MET A 4 34.32 -59.39 27.18
CA MET A 4 33.15 -58.69 26.67
C MET A 4 32.48 -59.62 25.65
N GLY A 5 31.22 -59.95 25.90
CA GLY A 5 30.43 -60.73 24.96
C GLY A 5 29.98 -59.84 23.79
N PRO A 6 29.59 -60.44 22.65
CA PRO A 6 28.99 -59.70 21.54
C PRO A 6 27.69 -58.96 21.89
N ASP A 7 27.14 -59.19 23.08
CA ASP A 7 25.86 -58.66 23.56
C ASP A 7 25.97 -57.31 24.32
N ASP A 8 27.19 -56.79 24.54
CA ASP A 8 27.43 -55.57 25.33
C ASP A 8 27.46 -54.27 24.49
N LEU A 9 27.32 -54.35 23.16
CA LEU A 9 27.39 -53.19 22.24
C LEU A 9 26.04 -52.64 21.81
N ASP A 10 24.94 -53.31 22.12
CA ASP A 10 23.59 -52.89 21.70
C ASP A 10 22.91 -51.93 22.70
N TYR A 11 23.55 -51.63 23.85
CA TYR A 11 22.87 -50.93 24.96
C TYR A 11 23.05 -49.41 25.05
N LEU A 12 23.82 -48.74 24.17
CA LEU A 12 24.19 -47.35 24.46
C LEU A 12 23.88 -46.25 23.45
N LEU A 13 23.41 -46.48 22.23
CA LEU A 13 23.01 -45.35 21.37
C LEU A 13 21.85 -45.70 20.43
N GLU A 14 20.68 -46.01 21.00
CA GLU A 14 19.44 -45.58 20.35
C GLU A 14 19.26 -44.10 20.66
N GLN A 15 19.99 -43.25 19.94
CA GLN A 15 19.68 -41.82 19.90
C GLN A 15 18.51 -41.66 18.94
N CYS A 16 17.31 -41.76 19.50
CA CYS A 16 16.07 -41.53 18.75
C CYS A 16 15.91 -40.03 18.54
N ASP A 17 16.41 -39.53 17.42
CA ASP A 17 16.15 -38.16 16.97
C ASP A 17 14.66 -38.05 16.65
N THR A 18 13.91 -37.46 17.59
CA THR A 18 12.50 -37.14 17.41
C THR A 18 12.38 -35.69 17.02
N THR A 19 11.96 -35.44 15.77
CA THR A 19 11.72 -34.09 15.27
C THR A 19 10.26 -33.72 15.55
N ALA A 20 10.04 -32.62 16.26
CA ALA A 20 8.71 -32.02 16.43
C ALA A 20 8.61 -30.74 15.59
N ILE A 21 7.52 -30.59 14.84
CA ILE A 21 7.22 -29.35 14.15
C ILE A 21 6.48 -28.44 15.12
N ILE A 22 7.09 -27.29 15.44
CA ILE A 22 6.44 -26.22 16.20
C ILE A 22 6.00 -25.16 15.19
N ILE A 23 4.68 -24.90 15.16
CA ILE A 23 4.13 -23.80 14.37
C ILE A 23 3.96 -22.60 15.30
N ILE A 24 4.72 -21.54 15.04
CA ILE A 24 4.60 -20.27 15.75
C ILE A 24 3.87 -19.30 14.83
N ASN A 25 2.69 -18.84 15.26
CA ASN A 25 1.93 -17.82 14.55
C ASN A 25 2.19 -16.46 15.22
N ILE A 26 2.67 -15.50 14.42
CA ILE A 26 2.84 -14.11 14.87
C ILE A 26 1.60 -13.34 14.45
N ARG A 27 1.00 -12.61 15.41
CA ARG A 27 -0.15 -11.75 15.15
C ARG A 27 0.35 -10.34 14.82
N ASP A 28 -0.20 -9.80 13.75
CA ASP A 28 0.06 -8.43 13.31
C ASP A 28 -0.56 -7.39 14.27
N VAL A 29 0.16 -6.29 14.48
CA VAL A 29 -0.24 -5.14 15.30
C VAL A 29 -0.06 -3.89 14.43
N ASN A 30 -0.98 -2.93 14.54
CA ASN A 30 -0.88 -1.67 13.80
C ASN A 30 0.21 -0.76 14.40
N ASP A 31 1.47 -1.02 14.07
CA ASP A 31 2.62 -0.25 14.56
C ASP A 31 3.38 0.49 13.46
N ASN A 32 3.01 0.30 12.19
CA ASN A 32 3.54 1.05 11.06
C ASN A 32 2.52 2.09 10.59
N ALA A 33 3.02 3.24 10.13
CA ALA A 33 2.18 4.26 9.53
C ALA A 33 2.28 4.17 8.01
N PRO A 34 1.17 4.35 7.28
CA PRO A 34 1.20 4.33 5.83
C PRO A 34 2.00 5.52 5.29
N ARG A 35 2.63 5.33 4.13
CA ARG A 35 3.44 6.34 3.45
C ARG A 35 3.10 6.41 1.98
N PHE A 36 3.13 7.61 1.40
CA PHE A 36 3.11 7.76 -0.05
C PHE A 36 4.40 7.22 -0.68
N LEU A 37 4.29 6.58 -1.84
CA LEU A 37 5.45 6.08 -2.59
C LEU A 37 6.20 7.19 -3.35
N SER A 38 5.52 8.31 -3.64
CA SER A 38 6.10 9.50 -4.26
C SER A 38 5.91 10.73 -3.38
N PHE A 39 6.85 11.68 -3.45
CA PHE A 39 6.75 12.97 -2.76
C PHE A 39 5.78 13.93 -3.44
N SER A 40 5.57 13.75 -4.74
CA SER A 40 4.63 14.53 -5.54
C SER A 40 3.97 13.67 -6.61
N TYR A 41 2.77 14.06 -6.97
CA TYR A 41 1.94 13.42 -8.00
C TYR A 41 1.51 14.52 -8.96
N GLU A 42 1.94 14.42 -10.22
CA GLU A 42 1.64 15.40 -11.24
C GLU A 42 0.62 14.83 -12.21
N GLY A 43 -0.49 15.55 -12.39
CA GLY A 43 -1.61 15.13 -13.21
C GLY A 43 -1.97 16.16 -14.27
N ILE A 44 -2.50 15.68 -15.39
CA ILE A 44 -3.11 16.48 -16.44
C ILE A 44 -4.50 15.97 -16.75
N ILE A 45 -5.42 16.90 -17.01
CA ILE A 45 -6.77 16.63 -17.46
C ILE A 45 -7.20 17.74 -18.43
N SER A 46 -8.02 17.38 -19.42
CA SER A 46 -8.56 18.35 -20.36
C SER A 46 -9.65 19.19 -19.70
N GLU A 47 -9.67 20.50 -19.98
CA GLU A 47 -10.79 21.38 -19.57
C GLU A 47 -12.13 20.96 -20.18
N ALA A 48 -12.09 20.25 -21.32
CA ALA A 48 -13.25 19.71 -22.01
C ALA A 48 -13.62 18.29 -21.55
N ALA A 49 -12.92 17.75 -20.55
CA ALA A 49 -13.22 16.42 -20.03
C ALA A 49 -14.61 16.41 -19.37
N PRO A 50 -15.42 15.36 -19.61
CA PRO A 50 -16.69 15.20 -18.90
C PRO A 50 -16.44 15.04 -17.41
N VAL A 51 -17.48 15.21 -16.59
CA VAL A 51 -17.42 14.87 -15.16
C VAL A 51 -17.11 13.39 -14.98
N GLU A 52 -16.37 13.07 -13.91
CA GLU A 52 -15.84 11.73 -13.59
C GLU A 52 -14.81 11.17 -14.59
N ALA A 53 -14.24 12.03 -15.43
CA ALA A 53 -13.06 11.71 -16.22
C ALA A 53 -11.81 11.51 -15.35
N VAL A 54 -10.96 10.60 -15.81
CA VAL A 54 -9.68 10.24 -15.19
C VAL A 54 -8.66 11.35 -15.37
N VAL A 55 -7.97 11.71 -14.29
CA VAL A 55 -6.74 12.52 -14.36
C VAL A 55 -5.59 11.60 -14.76
N TYR A 56 -4.77 12.00 -15.73
CA TYR A 56 -3.65 11.19 -16.21
C TYR A 56 -2.32 11.69 -15.65
N ALA A 57 -1.40 10.78 -15.35
CA ALA A 57 -0.06 11.10 -14.86
C ALA A 57 0.71 11.91 -15.91
N ALA A 58 1.20 13.08 -15.51
CA ALA A 58 1.95 14.02 -16.34
C ALA A 58 3.48 13.76 -16.32
N SER A 59 3.92 12.94 -15.37
CA SER A 59 5.32 12.56 -15.17
C SER A 59 5.40 11.11 -14.70
N SER A 60 6.53 10.47 -14.95
CA SER A 60 6.83 9.18 -14.35
C SER A 60 7.38 9.41 -12.94
N SER A 61 6.73 8.83 -11.94
CA SER A 61 7.10 8.96 -10.53
C SER A 61 7.28 7.59 -9.90
N LYS A 62 7.76 7.55 -8.66
CA LYS A 62 7.94 6.29 -7.94
C LYS A 62 6.56 5.71 -7.60
N GLY A 63 6.24 4.56 -8.18
CA GLY A 63 4.99 3.86 -8.01
C GLY A 63 4.88 2.70 -9.00
N ARG A 64 4.08 1.68 -8.69
CA ARG A 64 3.82 0.54 -9.57
C ARG A 64 2.99 0.94 -10.80
N PHE A 65 2.15 1.97 -10.68
CA PHE A 65 1.18 2.40 -11.68
C PHE A 65 1.45 3.81 -12.24
N LEU A 66 2.41 4.55 -11.69
CA LEU A 66 2.75 5.92 -12.10
C LEU A 66 3.70 5.99 -13.30
N ASN A 67 3.17 5.70 -14.49
CA ASN A 67 3.87 5.91 -15.75
C ASN A 67 3.28 7.11 -16.49
N LEU A 68 4.08 7.86 -17.25
CA LEU A 68 3.58 8.94 -18.08
C LEU A 68 2.37 8.50 -18.92
N GLY A 69 1.24 9.20 -18.77
CA GLY A 69 -0.01 8.92 -19.48
C GLY A 69 -0.89 7.81 -18.90
N SER A 70 -0.53 7.17 -17.78
CA SER A 70 -1.42 6.25 -17.06
C SER A 70 -2.45 7.01 -16.21
N PRO A 71 -3.53 6.37 -15.74
CA PRO A 71 -4.39 6.95 -14.70
C PRO A 71 -3.57 7.39 -13.49
N LEU A 72 -3.83 8.59 -12.99
CA LEU A 72 -3.18 9.10 -11.80
C LEU A 72 -3.77 8.41 -10.57
N ILE A 73 -2.98 7.48 -10.02
CA ILE A 73 -3.32 6.71 -8.83
C ILE A 73 -2.29 7.06 -7.76
N LEU A 74 -2.76 7.60 -6.64
CA LEU A 74 -1.89 7.83 -5.49
C LEU A 74 -1.59 6.49 -4.82
N GLU A 75 -0.34 6.06 -4.93
CA GLU A 75 0.10 4.81 -4.33
C GLU A 75 0.75 5.03 -2.98
N THR A 76 0.45 4.13 -2.07
CA THR A 76 0.97 4.10 -0.71
C THR A 76 1.47 2.71 -0.35
N ASP A 77 2.21 2.67 0.74
CA ASP A 77 2.77 1.45 1.30
C ASP A 77 2.56 1.48 2.82
N ASP A 78 2.19 0.33 3.36
CA ASP A 78 2.02 0.09 4.79
C ASP A 78 2.60 -1.30 5.07
N ASP A 79 3.50 -1.39 6.04
CA ASP A 79 4.21 -2.62 6.35
C ASP A 79 3.37 -3.54 7.26
N ASP A 80 2.22 -3.06 7.74
CA ASP A 80 1.22 -3.86 8.46
C ASP A 80 0.44 -4.80 7.52
N SER A 81 -0.42 -5.66 8.06
CA SER A 81 -1.16 -6.66 7.29
C SER A 81 -2.67 -6.63 7.51
N GLY A 82 -3.42 -7.04 6.48
CA GLY A 82 -4.88 -7.17 6.56
C GLY A 82 -5.56 -5.84 6.90
N VAL A 83 -6.37 -5.84 7.96
CA VAL A 83 -7.09 -4.63 8.41
C VAL A 83 -6.19 -3.54 8.99
N ASN A 84 -4.97 -3.89 9.45
CA ASN A 84 -4.05 -2.91 10.01
C ASN A 84 -3.42 -2.04 8.92
N ALA A 85 -3.23 -2.59 7.71
CA ALA A 85 -2.79 -1.85 6.52
C ALA A 85 -3.94 -1.22 5.72
N GLN A 86 -5.16 -1.22 6.25
CA GLN A 86 -6.30 -0.60 5.56
C GLN A 86 -6.25 0.92 5.74
N ILE A 87 -6.15 1.63 4.61
CA ILE A 87 -6.05 3.08 4.56
C ILE A 87 -7.25 3.72 3.87
N THR A 88 -7.39 5.03 4.04
CA THR A 88 -8.37 5.84 3.33
C THR A 88 -7.75 7.14 2.83
N TYR A 89 -7.99 7.46 1.56
CA TYR A 89 -7.51 8.70 0.94
C TYR A 89 -8.53 9.83 1.09
N GLU A 90 -8.05 11.03 1.42
CA GLU A 90 -8.89 12.23 1.49
C GLU A 90 -8.17 13.45 0.90
N ILE A 91 -8.81 14.15 -0.03
CA ILE A 91 -8.37 15.50 -0.43
C ILE A 91 -8.60 16.43 0.75
N LEU A 92 -7.62 17.23 1.18
CA LEU A 92 -7.82 18.15 2.32
C LEU A 92 -8.36 19.51 1.91
N ASP A 93 -7.99 19.97 0.72
CA ASP A 93 -8.34 21.31 0.23
C ASP A 93 -9.80 21.34 -0.25
N SER A 94 -10.61 22.21 0.37
CA SER A 94 -12.04 22.36 0.05
C SER A 94 -12.29 22.88 -1.36
N LEU A 95 -11.40 23.73 -1.89
CA LEU A 95 -11.46 24.18 -3.27
C LEU A 95 -11.14 23.01 -4.19
N ALA A 96 -10.09 22.22 -3.90
CA ALA A 96 -9.77 21.04 -4.69
C ALA A 96 -10.91 20.01 -4.68
N LYS A 97 -11.60 19.79 -3.55
CA LYS A 97 -12.82 18.95 -3.46
C LYS A 97 -13.95 19.41 -4.38
N ALA A 98 -13.99 20.68 -4.77
CA ALA A 98 -14.97 21.19 -5.73
C ALA A 98 -14.65 20.77 -7.17
N TYR A 99 -13.39 20.48 -7.50
CA TYR A 99 -12.95 20.15 -8.86
C TYR A 99 -12.57 18.68 -9.04
N PHE A 100 -12.13 18.03 -7.97
CA PHE A 100 -11.60 16.68 -7.98
C PHE A 100 -12.24 15.83 -6.90
N THR A 101 -12.30 14.54 -7.18
CA THR A 101 -12.59 13.51 -6.20
C THR A 101 -11.48 12.46 -6.24
N ILE A 102 -11.25 11.81 -5.10
CA ILE A 102 -10.34 10.68 -4.99
C ILE A 102 -11.12 9.48 -4.50
N ASP A 103 -10.93 8.33 -5.15
CA ASP A 103 -11.48 7.09 -4.63
C ASP A 103 -10.78 6.76 -3.29
N PRO A 104 -11.52 6.68 -2.18
CA PRO A 104 -10.95 6.54 -0.84
C PRO A 104 -10.22 5.21 -0.63
N SER A 105 -10.46 4.20 -1.48
CA SER A 105 -9.90 2.85 -1.33
C SER A 105 -8.74 2.57 -2.29
N THR A 106 -8.74 3.21 -3.46
CA THR A 106 -7.77 2.95 -4.53
C THR A 106 -6.80 4.10 -4.77
N GLY A 107 -7.10 5.31 -4.31
CA GLY A 107 -6.29 6.49 -4.59
C GLY A 107 -6.43 7.04 -6.02
N LEU A 108 -7.41 6.57 -6.80
CA LEU A 108 -7.68 7.05 -8.16
C LEU A 108 -8.25 8.47 -8.13
N LEU A 109 -7.64 9.39 -8.89
CA LEU A 109 -8.09 10.78 -8.99
C LEU A 109 -8.98 10.99 -10.23
N LEU A 110 -10.17 11.56 -10.01
CA LEU A 110 -11.16 11.91 -11.05
C LEU A 110 -11.55 13.39 -10.93
N ASN A 111 -12.11 13.99 -11.98
CA ASN A 111 -12.77 15.30 -11.85
C ASN A 111 -14.21 15.17 -11.31
N TYR A 112 -14.70 16.26 -10.69
CA TYR A 112 -16.00 16.31 -10.02
C TYR A 112 -16.98 17.35 -10.62
N ILE A 113 -16.55 18.42 -11.30
CA ILE A 113 -17.45 19.48 -11.85
C ILE A 113 -17.20 19.83 -13.34
N LEU A 114 -18.31 20.16 -14.03
CA LEU A 114 -18.57 20.13 -15.48
C LEU A 114 -18.19 21.39 -16.29
N HIS A 115 -17.58 22.40 -15.69
CA HIS A 115 -17.07 23.55 -16.46
C HIS A 115 -15.79 24.07 -15.82
N LEU A 116 -14.66 23.52 -16.27
CA LEU A 116 -13.33 24.11 -16.09
C LEU A 116 -13.24 25.38 -16.95
N ASN A 117 -14.08 26.39 -16.70
CA ASN A 117 -14.00 27.68 -17.39
C ASN A 117 -12.81 28.51 -16.89
N PHE A 118 -11.62 27.92 -16.76
CA PHE A 118 -10.41 28.65 -16.43
C PHE A 118 -9.19 27.96 -17.04
N ALA A 119 -8.80 28.42 -18.23
CA ALA A 119 -7.62 28.00 -18.98
C ALA A 119 -6.26 28.24 -18.27
N LEU A 120 -6.23 28.47 -16.94
CA LEU A 120 -5.04 28.90 -16.20
C LEU A 120 -4.91 28.35 -14.77
N LEU A 121 -5.80 27.49 -14.28
CA LEU A 121 -5.71 26.98 -12.91
C LEU A 121 -4.84 25.72 -12.84
N ILE A 122 -3.60 25.91 -12.40
CA ILE A 122 -2.80 24.82 -11.82
C ILE A 122 -3.33 24.62 -10.40
N PHE A 123 -3.80 23.41 -10.09
CA PHE A 123 -4.19 23.03 -8.74
C PHE A 123 -3.00 22.39 -8.03
N SER A 124 -2.73 22.84 -6.80
CA SER A 124 -1.78 22.22 -5.88
C SER A 124 -2.47 22.08 -4.54
N PHE A 125 -2.62 20.85 -4.07
CA PHE A 125 -3.34 20.52 -2.85
C PHE A 125 -2.75 19.29 -2.18
N ALA A 126 -3.03 19.12 -0.90
CA ALA A 126 -2.60 17.97 -0.12
C ALA A 126 -3.68 16.89 -0.07
N ILE A 127 -3.23 15.63 -0.05
CA ILE A 127 -4.05 14.45 0.22
C ILE A 127 -3.57 13.83 1.53
N ASN A 128 -4.52 13.45 2.37
CA ASN A 128 -4.29 12.77 3.64
C ASN A 128 -4.45 11.26 3.49
N LEU A 129 -3.71 10.51 4.32
CA LEU A 129 -3.90 9.09 4.54
C LEU A 129 -4.46 8.89 5.94
N GLU A 130 -5.68 8.38 6.02
CA GLU A 130 -6.27 7.99 7.29
C GLU A 130 -6.09 6.49 7.51
N TYR A 131 -5.65 6.14 8.72
CA TYR A 131 -5.53 4.77 9.20
C TYR A 131 -5.97 4.73 10.67
N ARG A 132 -6.51 3.59 11.11
CA ARG A 132 -7.02 3.44 12.49
C ARG A 132 -6.08 2.60 13.32
N LYS A 133 -5.52 3.19 14.37
CA LYS A 133 -4.86 2.44 15.44
C LYS A 133 -5.93 1.73 16.28
N LEU A 134 -5.90 0.40 16.28
CA LEU A 134 -6.77 -0.47 17.07
C LEU A 134 -6.26 -0.61 18.51
#